data_AF-A0A844WFA2-F1
#
_entry.id   AF-A0A844WFA2-F1
#
_cell.length_a   1.000
_cell.length_b   1.000
_cell.length_c   1.000
_cell.angle_alpha   90.00
_cell.angle_beta   90.00
_cell.angle_gamma   90.00
#
_symmetry.space_group_name_H-M   'P 1'
#
loop_
_entity.id
_entity.type
_entity.pdbx_description
1 polymer ?
#
loop_
_entity_poly.entity_id
_entity_poly.type
_entity_poly.pdbx_seq_one_letter_code
_entity_poly.pdbx_strand_id
1 'polypeptide(L)' 'MPIRWIGEQHVREDCQGRIPSLADWLGRIQPEPWMANGQIDRQAHEPVGDPRTKWLAEVAGGKTILGLKDWMEARGS' A
#
# COMPACT_ATOMS: atom_id res chain seq x y z
N MET A 1 13.87 11.19 0.08
CA MET A 1 12.59 11.62 -0.50
C MET A 1 11.51 10.60 -0.12
N PRO A 2 10.49 10.95 0.68
CA PRO A 2 9.43 10.01 1.06
C PRO A 2 8.58 9.62 -0.16
N ILE A 3 8.29 8.32 -0.33
CA ILE A 3 7.46 7.81 -1.44
C ILE A 3 6.08 8.46 -1.46
N ARG A 4 5.49 8.68 -0.28
CA ARG A 4 4.22 9.40 -0.15
C ARG A 4 4.26 10.78 -0.80
N TRP A 5 5.33 11.55 -0.56
CA TRP A 5 5.47 12.89 -1.12
C TRP A 5 5.54 12.86 -2.64
N ILE A 6 6.30 11.90 -3.19
CA ILE A 6 6.43 11.71 -4.64
C ILE A 6 5.06 11.38 -5.26
N GLY A 7 4.32 10.46 -4.64
CA GLY A 7 2.98 10.08 -5.10
C GLY A 7 1.99 11.25 -5.07
N GLU A 8 1.99 12.04 -4.00
CA GLU A 8 1.13 13.24 -3.92
C GLU A 8 1.50 14.30 -4.96
N GLN A 9 2.78 14.51 -5.26
CA GLN A 9 3.19 15.45 -6.31
C GLN A 9 2.73 14.98 -7.69
N HIS A 10 3.02 13.73 -8.05
CA HIS A 10 2.61 13.14 -9.34
C HIS A 10 1.11 13.31 -9.61
N VAL A 11 0.27 12.96 -8.62
CA VAL A 11 -1.19 13.10 -8.77
C VAL A 11 -1.59 14.56 -8.95
N ARG A 12 -0.98 15.50 -8.22
CA ARG A 12 -1.29 16.95 -8.36
C ARG A 12 -0.89 17.47 -9.74
N GLU A 13 0.27 17.09 -10.25
CA GLU A 13 0.75 17.52 -11.58
C GLU A 13 -0.22 17.08 -12.69
N ASP A 14 -0.67 15.82 -12.65
CA ASP A 14 -1.58 15.25 -13.64
C ASP A 14 -3.02 15.77 -13.50
N CYS A 15 -3.44 16.08 -12.26
CA CYS A 15 -4.81 16.47 -11.93
C CYS A 15 -4.98 17.99 -11.70
N GLN A 16 -4.15 18.81 -12.35
CA GLN A 16 -4.27 20.28 -12.32
C GLN A 16 -4.28 20.85 -10.90
N GLY A 17 -3.41 20.33 -10.05
CA GLY A 17 -3.21 20.76 -8.67
C GLY A 17 -4.15 20.13 -7.65
N ARG A 18 -5.02 19.20 -8.04
CA ARG A 18 -5.99 18.53 -7.14
C ARG A 18 -5.57 17.10 -6.83
N ILE A 19 -6.04 16.58 -5.69
CA ILE A 19 -6.00 15.14 -5.38
C ILE A 19 -7.44 14.63 -5.42
N PRO A 20 -7.87 13.92 -6.48
CA PRO A 20 -9.23 13.40 -6.55
C PRO A 20 -9.48 12.33 -5.47
N SER A 21 -10.70 12.26 -4.98
CA SER A 21 -11.12 11.20 -4.06
C SER A 21 -11.26 9.85 -4.79
N LEU A 22 -11.38 8.76 -4.02
CA LEU A 22 -11.68 7.45 -4.59
C LEU A 22 -12.97 7.46 -5.44
N ALA A 23 -14.00 8.19 -5.00
CA ALA A 23 -15.27 8.29 -5.71
C ALA A 23 -15.13 9.04 -7.05
N ASP A 24 -14.30 10.09 -7.10
CA ASP A 24 -14.05 10.85 -8.34
C ASP A 24 -13.41 9.97 -9.42
N TRP A 25 -12.52 9.06 -9.01
CA TRP A 25 -11.87 8.09 -9.90
C TRP A 25 -12.81 6.97 -10.30
N LEU A 26 -13.37 6.24 -9.33
CA LEU A 26 -14.18 5.04 -9.59
C LEU A 26 -15.50 5.36 -10.29
N GLY A 27 -16.05 6.56 -10.11
CA GLY A 27 -17.27 6.98 -10.80
C GLY A 27 -17.09 7.21 -12.30
N ARG A 28 -15.85 7.32 -12.79
CA ARG A 28 -15.56 7.66 -14.20
C ARG A 28 -14.66 6.67 -14.92
N ILE A 29 -13.80 5.93 -14.21
CA ILE A 29 -12.95 4.90 -14.82
C ILE A 29 -13.81 3.71 -15.23
N GLN A 30 -13.69 3.28 -16.50
CA GLN A 30 -14.21 1.99 -16.93
C GLN A 30 -13.21 0.90 -16.53
N PRO A 31 -13.61 -0.08 -15.68
CA PRO A 31 -12.70 -1.11 -15.21
C PRO A 31 -12.36 -2.08 -16.34
N GLU A 32 -11.07 -2.31 -16.53
CA GLU A 32 -10.55 -3.33 -17.44
C GLU A 32 -10.36 -4.64 -16.67
N PRO A 33 -10.38 -5.80 -17.35
CA PRO A 33 -10.23 -7.10 -16.68
C PRO A 33 -9.01 -7.19 -15.77
N TRP A 34 -7.90 -6.54 -16.13
CA TRP A 34 -6.68 -6.52 -15.31
C TRP A 34 -6.80 -5.71 -14.01
N MET A 35 -7.74 -4.76 -13.92
CA MET A 35 -7.96 -3.94 -12.72
C MET A 35 -8.70 -4.71 -11.62
N ALA A 36 -9.51 -5.70 -12.00
CA ALA A 36 -10.32 -6.50 -11.08
C ALA A 36 -9.66 -7.82 -10.66
N ASN A 37 -8.40 -8.04 -11.05
CA ASN A 37 -7.67 -9.29 -10.78
C ASN A 37 -7.05 -9.36 -9.38
N GLY A 38 -7.25 -8.34 -8.54
CA GLY A 38 -6.90 -8.42 -7.12
C GLY A 38 -7.86 -9.38 -6.42
N GLN A 39 -7.39 -10.57 -6.04
CA GLN A 39 -8.11 -11.36 -5.04
C GLN A 39 -8.04 -10.58 -3.72
N ILE A 40 -9.09 -9.83 -3.39
CA ILE A 40 -9.31 -9.40 -2.01
C ILE A 40 -9.54 -10.69 -1.26
N ASP A 41 -8.55 -11.12 -0.48
CA ASP A 41 -8.72 -12.25 0.42
C ASP A 41 -9.89 -11.92 1.35
N ARG A 42 -11.05 -12.49 1.04
CA ARG A 42 -12.28 -12.32 1.81
C ARG A 42 -12.28 -13.22 3.04
N GLN A 43 -11.18 -13.93 3.35
CA GLN A 43 -10.98 -14.36 4.71
C GLN A 43 -10.96 -13.11 5.58
N ALA A 44 -12.12 -12.82 6.18
CA ALA A 44 -12.17 -12.17 7.47
C ALA A 44 -11.34 -13.05 8.40
N HIS A 45 -10.03 -12.79 8.45
CA HIS A 45 -9.23 -13.22 9.57
C HIS A 45 -9.90 -12.54 10.75
N GLU A 46 -10.60 -13.33 11.57
CA GLU A 46 -11.01 -12.88 12.89
C GLU A 46 -9.79 -12.20 13.52
N PRO A 47 -9.90 -10.92 13.95
CA PRO A 47 -8.77 -10.25 14.55
C PRO A 47 -8.44 -11.00 15.84
N VAL A 48 -7.45 -11.90 15.75
CA VAL A 48 -6.86 -12.57 16.90
C VAL A 48 -6.10 -11.49 17.68
N GLY A 49 -6.82 -10.83 18.58
CA GLY A 49 -6.31 -9.74 19.42
C GLY A 49 -6.27 -8.37 18.73
N ASP A 50 -5.68 -7.40 19.43
CA ASP A 50 -5.52 -6.03 18.92
C ASP A 50 -4.60 -6.00 17.68
N PRO A 51 -5.09 -5.55 16.50
CA PRO A 51 -4.30 -5.47 15.27
C PRO A 51 -3.01 -4.65 15.42
N ARG A 52 -3.02 -3.62 16.27
CA ARG A 52 -1.84 -2.77 16.50
C ARG A 52 -0.75 -3.53 17.26
N THR A 53 -1.13 -4.28 18.29
CA THR A 53 -0.20 -5.12 19.06
C THR A 53 0.44 -6.20 18.19
N LYS A 54 -0.34 -6.85 17.33
CA LYS A 54 0.19 -7.83 16.35
C LYS A 54 1.18 -7.18 15.38
N TRP A 55 0.81 -6.03 14.82
CA TRP A 55 1.69 -5.30 13.89
C TRP A 55 3.01 -4.89 14.55
N LEU A 56 2.97 -4.35 15.78
CA LEU A 56 4.19 -3.98 16.52
C LEU A 56 5.12 -5.19 16.76
N ALA A 57 4.57 -6.35 17.07
CA ALA A 57 5.34 -7.58 17.24
C ALA A 57 5.96 -8.06 15.92
N GLU A 58 5.24 -7.95 14.80
CA GLU A 58 5.77 -8.25 13.47
C GLU A 58 6.89 -7.27 13.07
N VAL A 59 6.76 -5.98 13.39
CA VAL A 59 7.80 -4.96 13.15
C VAL A 59 9.05 -5.30 13.96
N ALA A 60 8.89 -5.57 15.25
CA ALA A 60 10.00 -5.97 16.13
C ALA A 60 10.67 -7.26 15.65
N GLY A 61 9.91 -8.18 15.07
CA GLY A 61 10.40 -9.41 14.45
C GLY A 61 10.98 -9.25 13.04
N GLY A 62 10.97 -8.04 12.46
CA GLY A 62 11.50 -7.77 11.11
C GLY A 62 10.64 -8.34 9.96
N LYS A 63 9.37 -8.66 10.22
CA LYS A 63 8.47 -9.35 9.26
C LYS A 63 7.62 -8.39 8.40
N THR A 64 7.69 -7.09 8.62
CA THR A 64 6.66 -6.13 8.15
C THR A 64 6.94 -5.42 6.83
N ILE A 65 8.01 -5.78 6.12
CA ILE A 65 8.23 -5.29 4.75
C ILE A 65 8.81 -6.43 3.93
N LEU A 66 8.20 -6.70 2.77
CA LEU A 66 8.62 -7.66 1.74
C LEU A 66 10.15 -7.59 1.50
N GLY A 67 10.92 -8.34 2.28
CA GLY A 67 12.37 -8.47 2.13
C GLY A 67 13.19 -7.18 2.30
N LEU A 68 12.73 -6.14 3.02
CA LEU A 68 13.56 -4.92 3.20
C LEU A 68 14.87 -5.23 3.93
N LYS A 69 14.80 -6.08 4.96
CA LYS A 69 15.99 -6.52 5.70
C LYS A 69 16.92 -7.31 4.79
N ASP A 70 16.39 -8.28 4.05
CA ASP A 70 17.13 -9.09 3.09
C ASP A 70 17.77 -8.23 1.98
N TRP A 71 17.08 -7.18 1.52
CA TRP A 71 17.58 -6.21 0.54
C TRP A 71 18.70 -5.32 1.09
N MET A 72 18.60 -4.91 2.36
CA MET A 72 19.65 -4.14 3.04
C MET A 72 20.91 -4.99 3.25
N GLU A 73 20.73 -6.25 3.64
CA GLU A 73 21.84 -7.21 3.80
C GLU A 73 22.53 -7.50 2.46
N ALA A 74 21.76 -7.65 1.37
CA ALA A 74 22.30 -7.86 0.02
C ALA A 74 23.13 -6.68 -0.54
N ARG A 75 23.00 -5.48 0.03
CA ARG A 75 23.73 -4.27 -0.39
C ARG A 75 24.90 -3.89 0.53
N GLY A 76 25.13 -4.67 1.59
CA GLY A 76 26.18 -4.45 2.58
C GLY A 76 27.49 -5.21 2.34
N SER A 77 27.67 -5.85 1.18
CA SER A 77 28.96 -6.44 0.74
C SER A 77 29.65 -5.57 -0.30
#